data_AF-A0A849GZU0-F1
#
_entry.id   AF-A0A849GZU0-F1
#
_cell.length_a   1.000
_cell.length_b   1.000
_cell.length_c   1.000
_cell.angle_alpha   90.00
_cell.angle_beta   90.00
_cell.angle_gamma   90.00
#
_symmetry.space_group_name_H-M   'P 1'
#
loop_
_entity.id
_entity.type
_entity.pdbx_description
1 polymer ?
#
loop_
_entity_poly.entity_id
_entity_poly.type
_entity_poly.pdbx_seq_one_letter_code
_entity_poly.pdbx_strand_id
1 'polypeptide(L)'
;MSYSLNEVEATAKKAARGAGYPWGLAEEAAKATRWLCAHDIDGCAVLARVLQRFDGKDIASVCPTEGDGPWQAAGGVLCPIATGAALSDMASDLSGDGIAMAGIAEPLFLLPNAAWAAERTGRPVTLVWPRGQATTDGAAVELTGSADGVATTATIAPGGAVRT
;
A
#
# COMPACT_ATOMS: atom_id res chain seq x y z
N MET A 1 -18.79 -3.39 16.93
CA MET A 1 -19.61 -3.25 15.71
C MET A 1 -18.89 -4.01 14.62
N SER A 2 -19.50 -5.06 14.04
CA SER A 2 -18.91 -5.82 12.93
C SER A 2 -19.53 -5.31 11.63
N TYR A 3 -18.74 -4.64 10.79
CA TYR A 3 -19.17 -4.22 9.44
C TYR A 3 -18.89 -5.34 8.44
N SER A 4 -19.73 -5.46 7.41
CA SER A 4 -19.43 -6.33 6.27
C SER A 4 -18.30 -5.74 5.42
N LEU A 5 -17.53 -6.59 4.72
CA LEU A 5 -16.46 -6.14 3.81
C LEU A 5 -16.98 -5.18 2.72
N ASN A 6 -18.24 -5.34 2.28
CA ASN A 6 -18.86 -4.44 1.31
C ASN A 6 -19.13 -3.06 1.90
N GLU A 7 -19.55 -2.97 3.17
CA GLU A 7 -19.73 -1.69 3.86
C GLU A 7 -18.40 -0.99 4.12
N VAL A 8 -17.35 -1.75 4.43
CA VAL A 8 -15.97 -1.24 4.56
C VAL A 8 -15.54 -0.59 3.25
N GLU A 9 -15.65 -1.30 2.12
CA GLU A 9 -15.25 -0.77 0.81
C GLU A 9 -16.03 0.49 0.43
N ALA A 10 -17.36 0.44 0.53
CA ALA A 10 -18.22 1.57 0.19
C ALA A 10 -17.93 2.80 1.06
N THR A 11 -17.64 2.60 2.35
CA THR A 11 -17.31 3.68 3.28
C THR A 11 -15.92 4.24 3.03
N ALA A 12 -14.93 3.38 2.79
CA ALA A 12 -13.56 3.76 2.45
C ALA A 12 -13.51 4.61 1.17
N LYS A 13 -14.27 4.23 0.12
CA LYS A 13 -14.38 5.01 -1.12
C LYS A 13 -14.93 6.42 -0.85
N LYS A 14 -16.00 6.52 -0.05
CA LYS A 14 -16.58 7.82 0.33
C LYS A 14 -15.61 8.67 1.15
N ALA A 15 -14.88 8.07 2.09
CA ALA A 15 -13.90 8.77 2.90
C ALA A 15 -12.74 9.32 2.05
N ALA A 16 -12.19 8.50 1.15
CA ALA A 16 -11.13 8.93 0.24
C ALA A 16 -11.61 10.05 -0.71
N ARG A 17 -12.84 9.95 -1.26
CA ARG A 17 -13.42 11.05 -2.05
C ARG A 17 -13.64 12.32 -1.23
N GLY A 18 -14.11 12.18 0.01
CA GLY A 18 -14.28 13.31 0.93
C GLY A 18 -12.97 14.01 1.27
N ALA A 19 -11.86 13.26 1.31
CA ALA A 19 -10.51 13.78 1.49
C ALA A 19 -9.87 14.36 0.20
N GLY A 20 -10.62 14.48 -0.89
CA GLY A 20 -10.17 15.13 -2.12
C GLY A 20 -9.45 14.23 -3.14
N TYR A 21 -9.32 12.92 -2.90
CA TYR A 21 -8.74 12.00 -3.88
C TYR A 21 -9.62 11.90 -5.14
N PRO A 22 -9.05 11.79 -6.35
CA PRO A 22 -9.80 11.54 -7.58
C PRO A 22 -10.48 10.16 -7.54
N TRP A 23 -11.48 9.95 -8.40
CA TRP A 23 -12.27 8.70 -8.41
C TRP A 23 -11.41 7.44 -8.47
N GLY A 24 -10.40 7.40 -9.35
CA GLY A 24 -9.50 6.25 -9.46
C GLY A 24 -8.77 5.94 -8.15
N LEU A 25 -8.09 6.92 -7.55
CA LEU A 25 -7.38 6.71 -6.29
C LEU A 25 -8.31 6.38 -5.11
N ALA A 26 -9.54 6.89 -5.11
CA ALA A 26 -10.51 6.53 -4.09
C ALA A 26 -11.02 5.08 -4.23
N GLU A 27 -11.09 4.55 -5.46
CA GLU A 27 -11.40 3.14 -5.70
C GLU A 27 -10.26 2.24 -5.25
N GLU A 28 -9.01 2.62 -5.55
CA GLU A 28 -7.84 1.89 -5.08
C GLU A 28 -7.74 1.88 -3.56
N ALA A 29 -7.96 3.03 -2.90
CA ALA A 29 -8.02 3.10 -1.44
C ALA A 29 -9.10 2.19 -0.85
N ALA A 30 -10.27 2.09 -1.50
CA ALA A 30 -11.37 1.26 -1.04
C ALA A 30 -11.04 -0.24 -1.14
N LYS A 31 -10.54 -0.69 -2.29
CA LYS A 31 -10.11 -2.08 -2.51
C LYS A 31 -8.99 -2.47 -1.55
N ALA A 32 -7.99 -1.59 -1.37
CA ALA A 32 -6.89 -1.82 -0.47
C ALA A 32 -7.36 -1.97 0.99
N THR A 33 -8.27 -1.08 1.43
CA THR A 33 -8.85 -1.13 2.77
C THR A 33 -9.63 -2.43 2.99
N ARG A 34 -10.47 -2.81 2.03
CA ARG A 34 -11.24 -4.07 2.09
C ARG A 34 -10.32 -5.28 2.16
N TRP A 35 -9.25 -5.30 1.35
CA TRP A 35 -8.28 -6.39 1.33
C TRP A 35 -7.62 -6.53 2.71
N LEU A 36 -7.11 -5.45 3.30
CA LEU A 36 -6.52 -5.48 4.64
C LEU A 36 -7.49 -6.06 5.68
N CYS A 37 -8.74 -5.59 5.70
CA CYS A 37 -9.76 -6.10 6.61
C CYS A 37 -10.10 -7.58 6.37
N ALA A 38 -9.98 -8.08 5.14
CA ALA A 38 -10.18 -9.49 4.83
C ALA A 38 -9.03 -10.39 5.33
N HIS A 39 -7.87 -9.80 5.63
CA HIS A 39 -6.68 -10.46 6.18
C HIS A 39 -6.47 -10.15 7.66
N ASP A 40 -7.53 -9.81 8.40
CA ASP A 40 -7.50 -9.49 9.84
C ASP A 40 -6.57 -8.32 10.23
N ILE A 41 -6.22 -7.46 9.25
CA ILE A 41 -5.51 -6.21 9.47
C ILE A 41 -6.56 -5.09 9.55
N ASP A 42 -6.46 -4.19 10.53
CA ASP A 42 -7.39 -3.06 10.68
C ASP A 42 -7.16 -2.00 9.58
N GLY A 43 -7.60 -2.32 8.37
CA GLY A 43 -7.46 -1.47 7.19
C GLY A 43 -8.17 -0.14 7.33
N CYS A 44 -9.28 -0.10 8.09
CA CYS A 44 -10.02 1.13 8.39
C CYS A 44 -9.16 2.11 9.18
N ALA A 45 -8.49 1.64 10.24
CA ALA A 45 -7.58 2.48 11.01
C ALA A 45 -6.37 2.94 10.19
N VAL A 46 -5.82 2.06 9.35
CA VAL A 46 -4.71 2.42 8.44
C VAL A 46 -5.16 3.53 7.46
N LEU A 47 -6.30 3.35 6.78
CA LEU A 47 -6.85 4.34 5.86
C LEU A 47 -7.08 5.68 6.58
N ALA A 48 -7.67 5.68 7.78
CA ALA A 48 -7.92 6.90 8.53
C ALA A 48 -6.62 7.70 8.80
N ARG A 49 -5.53 7.02 9.18
CA ARG A 49 -4.21 7.65 9.37
C ARG A 49 -3.63 8.20 8.06
N VAL A 50 -3.80 7.46 6.95
CA VAL A 50 -3.39 7.94 5.62
C VAL A 50 -4.15 9.21 5.25
N LEU A 51 -5.49 9.18 5.31
CA LEU A 51 -6.32 10.34 4.95
C LEU A 51 -5.96 11.55 5.82
N GLN A 52 -5.80 11.38 7.14
CA GLN A 52 -5.43 12.45 8.05
C GLN A 52 -4.05 13.04 7.75
N ARG A 53 -3.05 12.21 7.39
CA ARG A 53 -1.68 12.67 7.11
C ARG A 53 -1.57 13.47 5.81
N PHE A 54 -2.44 13.17 4.85
CA PHE A 54 -2.42 13.78 3.52
C PHE A 54 -3.56 14.76 3.28
N ASP A 55 -4.36 15.05 4.30
CA ASP A 55 -5.44 16.04 4.21
C ASP A 55 -4.89 17.41 3.78
N GLY A 56 -5.55 18.02 2.80
CA GLY A 56 -5.17 19.31 2.21
C GLY A 56 -3.85 19.32 1.43
N LYS A 57 -3.16 18.18 1.25
CA LYS A 57 -1.93 18.12 0.45
C LYS A 57 -2.25 17.91 -1.03
N ASP A 58 -1.45 18.53 -1.90
CA ASP A 58 -1.51 18.24 -3.33
C ASP A 58 -0.99 16.83 -3.60
N ILE A 59 -1.77 16.03 -4.33
CA ILE A 59 -1.44 14.66 -4.70
C ILE A 59 -0.12 14.60 -5.48
N ALA A 60 0.13 15.59 -6.36
CA ALA A 60 1.38 15.66 -7.12
C ALA A 60 2.63 15.83 -6.23
N SER A 61 2.46 16.37 -5.02
CA SER A 61 3.56 16.51 -4.07
C SER A 61 3.85 15.24 -3.27
N VAL A 62 2.96 14.25 -3.29
CA VAL A 62 3.04 13.03 -2.45
C VAL A 62 3.04 11.74 -3.26
N CYS A 63 2.95 11.83 -4.59
CA CYS A 63 3.12 10.71 -5.51
C CYS A 63 4.62 10.38 -5.68
N PRO A 64 4.95 9.13 -6.06
CA PRO A 64 6.32 8.78 -6.43
C PRO A 64 6.77 9.55 -7.67
N THR A 65 8.00 10.04 -7.65
CA THR A 65 8.69 10.58 -8.82
C THR A 65 9.59 9.51 -9.43
N GLU A 66 9.52 9.32 -10.74
CA GLU A 66 10.40 8.42 -11.49
C GLU A 66 11.85 8.94 -11.52
N GLY A 67 12.81 8.01 -11.43
CA GLY A 67 14.24 8.29 -11.52
C GLY A 67 15.08 7.04 -11.22
N ASP A 68 16.41 7.15 -11.36
CA ASP A 68 17.35 6.04 -11.16
C ASP A 68 17.55 5.64 -9.67
N GLY A 69 16.84 6.28 -8.75
CA GLY A 69 16.97 6.09 -7.30
C GLY A 69 15.71 5.52 -6.64
N PRO A 70 15.70 5.41 -5.30
CA PRO A 70 14.49 5.01 -4.59
C PRO A 70 13.37 6.01 -4.89
N TRP A 71 12.15 5.51 -5.04
CA TRP A 71 10.96 6.33 -5.17
C TRP A 71 10.84 7.27 -3.98
N GLN A 72 10.54 8.51 -4.28
CA GLN A 72 10.42 9.58 -3.31
C GLN A 72 9.30 10.53 -3.72
N ALA A 73 8.75 11.23 -2.74
CA ALA A 73 7.79 12.31 -2.96
C ALA A 73 8.50 13.66 -2.87
N ALA A 74 8.08 14.63 -3.68
CA ALA A 74 8.57 16.02 -3.56
C ALA A 74 8.29 16.62 -2.17
N GLY A 75 7.19 16.22 -1.54
CA GLY A 75 6.80 16.59 -0.17
C GLY A 75 7.45 15.73 0.92
N GLY A 76 8.42 14.88 0.59
CA GLY A 76 9.26 14.13 1.52
C GLY A 76 8.67 12.82 2.07
N VAL A 77 7.35 12.61 1.98
CA VAL A 77 6.71 11.33 2.37
C VAL A 77 5.72 10.91 1.30
N LEU A 78 5.89 9.69 0.81
CA LEU A 78 5.01 9.04 -0.16
C LEU A 78 3.65 8.73 0.46
N CYS A 79 2.59 9.06 -0.28
CA CYS A 79 1.24 8.60 0.01
C CYS A 79 1.07 7.15 -0.47
N PRO A 80 0.69 6.20 0.39
CA PRO A 80 0.58 4.80 -0.01
C PRO A 80 -0.54 4.54 -1.01
N ILE A 81 -1.59 5.37 -1.07
CA ILE A 81 -2.65 5.24 -2.08
C ILE A 81 -2.08 5.54 -3.48
N ALA A 82 -1.39 6.67 -3.63
CA ALA A 82 -0.78 7.05 -4.91
C ALA A 82 0.39 6.11 -5.29
N THR A 83 1.18 5.72 -4.29
CA THR A 83 2.31 4.79 -4.47
C THR A 83 1.80 3.40 -4.87
N GLY A 84 0.76 2.89 -4.21
CA GLY A 84 0.13 1.62 -4.57
C GLY A 84 -0.41 1.63 -6.01
N ALA A 85 -1.07 2.72 -6.43
CA ALA A 85 -1.51 2.87 -7.81
C ALA A 85 -0.33 2.78 -8.81
N ALA A 86 0.76 3.52 -8.56
CA ALA A 86 1.96 3.44 -9.39
C ALA A 86 2.61 2.03 -9.37
N LEU A 87 2.61 1.34 -8.22
CA LEU A 87 3.07 -0.05 -8.13
C LEU A 87 2.20 -1.00 -8.97
N SER A 88 0.87 -0.80 -8.97
CA SER A 88 -0.06 -1.61 -9.78
C SER A 88 0.18 -1.44 -11.27
N ASP A 89 0.54 -0.24 -11.72
CA ASP A 89 0.89 0.02 -13.13
C ASP A 89 2.18 -0.72 -13.52
N MET A 90 3.15 -0.81 -12.60
CA MET A 90 4.45 -1.46 -12.81
C MET A 90 4.48 -2.95 -12.45
N ALA A 91 3.40 -3.52 -11.93
CA ALA A 91 3.49 -4.83 -11.26
C ALA A 91 3.79 -6.02 -12.20
N SER A 92 3.62 -5.90 -13.52
CA SER A 92 4.14 -6.90 -14.48
C SER A 92 5.66 -6.82 -14.68
N ASP A 93 6.24 -5.65 -14.40
CA ASP A 93 7.64 -5.33 -14.65
C ASP A 93 8.45 -5.28 -13.35
N LEU A 94 7.88 -5.79 -12.24
CA LEU A 94 8.56 -5.88 -10.95
C LEU A 94 9.77 -6.83 -11.07
N SER A 95 10.93 -6.24 -11.35
CA SER A 95 12.19 -6.94 -11.57
C SER A 95 12.71 -7.59 -10.28
N GLY A 96 13.78 -8.37 -10.39
CA GLY A 96 14.40 -9.03 -9.24
C GLY A 96 14.92 -8.06 -8.17
N ASP A 97 15.29 -6.84 -8.56
CA ASP A 97 15.81 -5.81 -7.64
C ASP A 97 14.68 -5.10 -6.87
N GLY A 98 13.43 -5.24 -7.31
CA GLY A 98 12.26 -4.64 -6.70
C GLY A 98 12.23 -3.11 -6.82
N ILE A 99 11.36 -2.49 -6.02
CA ILE A 99 11.16 -1.04 -5.96
C ILE A 99 11.48 -0.57 -4.55
N ALA A 100 12.52 0.25 -4.43
CA ALA A 100 12.90 0.91 -3.18
C ALA A 100 12.18 2.25 -3.04
N MET A 101 11.88 2.63 -1.79
CA MET A 101 11.15 3.84 -1.43
C MET A 101 11.89 4.57 -0.30
N ALA A 102 12.01 5.89 -0.40
CA ALA A 102 12.52 6.78 0.62
C ALA A 102 11.36 7.56 1.25
N GLY A 103 10.94 7.13 2.45
CA GLY A 103 9.84 7.75 3.20
C GLY A 103 8.45 7.34 2.68
N ILE A 104 7.84 6.31 3.26
CA ILE A 104 6.47 5.87 2.95
C ILE A 104 5.60 5.88 4.20
N ALA A 105 4.41 6.48 4.10
CA ALA A 105 3.42 6.43 5.16
C ALA A 105 2.66 5.09 5.14
N GLU A 106 2.47 4.51 6.33
CA GLU A 106 1.68 3.30 6.58
C GLU A 106 1.95 2.18 5.55
N PRO A 107 3.17 1.60 5.51
CA PRO A 107 3.57 0.64 4.46
C PRO A 107 2.64 -0.56 4.31
N LEU A 108 1.90 -0.97 5.36
CA LEU A 108 0.89 -2.05 5.23
C LEU A 108 -0.14 -1.78 4.15
N PHE A 109 -0.41 -0.51 3.86
CA PHE A 109 -1.39 -0.14 2.84
C PHE A 109 -0.93 -0.48 1.41
N LEU A 110 0.34 -0.91 1.22
CA LEU A 110 0.86 -1.46 -0.03
C LEU A 110 0.72 -2.99 -0.16
N LEU A 111 0.30 -3.70 0.90
CA LEU A 111 0.15 -5.17 0.86
C LEU A 111 -0.83 -5.66 -0.20
N PRO A 112 -1.98 -5.02 -0.44
CA PRO A 112 -2.89 -5.44 -1.50
C PRO A 112 -2.21 -5.37 -2.87
N ASN A 113 -1.41 -4.33 -3.12
CA ASN A 113 -0.64 -4.17 -4.36
C ASN A 113 0.44 -5.24 -4.49
N ALA A 114 1.10 -5.60 -3.38
CA ALA A 114 2.03 -6.73 -3.35
C ALA A 114 1.34 -8.07 -3.67
N ALA A 115 0.13 -8.28 -3.13
CA ALA A 115 -0.66 -9.48 -3.38
C ALA A 115 -1.08 -9.57 -4.85
N TRP A 116 -1.59 -8.50 -5.44
CA TRP A 116 -1.94 -8.47 -6.87
C TRP A 116 -0.73 -8.64 -7.78
N ALA A 117 0.44 -8.11 -7.39
CA ALA A 117 1.69 -8.38 -8.10
C ALA A 117 2.08 -9.86 -8.00
N ALA A 118 1.92 -10.48 -6.83
CA ALA A 118 2.20 -11.89 -6.63
C ALA A 118 1.27 -12.80 -7.46
N GLU A 119 -0.03 -12.51 -7.47
CA GLU A 119 -1.02 -13.22 -8.30
C GLU A 119 -0.67 -13.11 -9.78
N ARG A 120 -0.32 -11.90 -10.25
CA ARG A 120 -0.05 -11.64 -11.66
C ARG A 120 1.27 -12.25 -12.15
N THR A 121 2.27 -12.34 -11.27
CA THR A 121 3.59 -12.89 -11.62
C THR A 121 3.76 -14.37 -11.25
N GLY A 122 2.84 -14.94 -10.47
CA GLY A 122 2.93 -16.31 -9.95
C GLY A 122 4.09 -16.51 -8.96
N ARG A 123 4.56 -15.44 -8.33
CA ARG A 123 5.72 -15.43 -7.43
C ARG A 123 5.38 -14.66 -6.15
N PRO A 124 5.76 -15.13 -4.95
CA PRO A 124 5.59 -14.34 -3.74
C PRO A 124 6.27 -12.98 -3.84
N VAL A 125 5.68 -11.98 -3.19
CA VAL A 125 6.21 -10.62 -3.09
C VAL A 125 6.40 -10.28 -1.63
N THR A 126 7.55 -9.71 -1.30
CA THR A 126 7.89 -9.26 0.04
C THR A 126 8.03 -7.74 0.09
N LEU A 127 7.36 -7.14 1.06
CA LEU A 127 7.51 -5.75 1.48
C LEU A 127 8.35 -5.70 2.76
N VAL A 128 9.46 -4.96 2.75
CA VAL A 128 10.37 -4.79 3.90
C VAL A 128 10.42 -3.32 4.31
N TRP A 129 10.46 -3.05 5.63
CA TRP A 129 10.69 -1.72 6.21
C TRP A 129 11.51 -1.86 7.52
N PRO A 130 12.02 -0.77 8.12
CA PRO A 130 12.93 -0.85 9.27
C PRO A 130 12.42 -1.64 10.48
N ARG A 131 11.10 -1.74 10.65
CA ARG A 131 10.46 -2.32 11.84
C ARG A 131 9.69 -3.60 11.53
N GLY A 132 9.85 -4.18 10.35
CA GLY A 132 9.11 -5.37 9.96
C GLY A 132 9.20 -5.70 8.48
N GLN A 133 8.55 -6.81 8.15
CA GLN A 133 8.34 -7.22 6.76
C GLN A 133 7.02 -7.96 6.65
N ALA A 134 6.51 -8.01 5.43
CA ALA A 134 5.37 -8.83 5.10
C ALA A 134 5.56 -9.49 3.74
N THR A 135 5.21 -10.76 3.66
CA THR A 135 5.29 -11.55 2.43
C THR A 135 3.90 -12.07 2.08
N THR A 136 3.54 -12.00 0.81
CA THR A 136 2.28 -12.53 0.29
C THR A 136 2.51 -13.31 -1.00
N ASP A 137 1.76 -14.39 -1.17
CA ASP A 137 1.72 -15.18 -2.40
C ASP A 137 0.51 -14.82 -3.29
N GLY A 138 -0.23 -13.77 -2.91
CA GLY A 138 -1.49 -13.36 -3.54
C GLY A 138 -2.72 -13.76 -2.74
N ALA A 139 -2.67 -14.88 -2.02
CA ALA A 139 -3.81 -15.41 -1.27
C ALA A 139 -3.62 -15.31 0.24
N ALA A 140 -2.42 -15.57 0.75
CA ALA A 140 -2.08 -15.49 2.16
C ALA A 140 -1.06 -14.36 2.40
N VAL A 141 -0.99 -13.88 3.64
CA VAL A 141 -0.02 -12.87 4.05
C VAL A 141 0.60 -13.23 5.39
N GLU A 142 1.92 -13.23 5.43
CA GLU A 142 2.70 -13.30 6.66
C GLU A 142 3.22 -11.91 6.99
N LEU A 143 2.90 -11.43 8.19
CA LEU A 143 3.35 -10.13 8.69
C LEU A 143 4.21 -10.33 9.93
N THR A 144 5.37 -9.68 9.96
CA THR A 144 6.26 -9.61 11.12
C THR A 144 6.61 -8.16 11.43
N GLY A 145 6.65 -7.81 12.71
CA GLY A 145 6.96 -6.46 13.17
C GLY A 145 5.77 -5.50 13.20
N SER A 146 6.05 -4.20 13.30
CA SER A 146 5.03 -3.13 13.38
C SER A 146 5.26 -2.09 12.29
N ALA A 147 4.18 -1.57 11.73
CA ALA A 147 4.20 -0.77 10.52
C ALA A 147 3.42 0.54 10.62
N ASP A 148 3.04 0.95 11.83
CA ASP A 148 2.34 2.23 12.04
C ASP A 148 3.29 3.41 11.80
N GLY A 149 2.77 4.49 11.19
CA GLY A 149 3.49 5.74 11.01
C GLY A 149 4.20 5.85 9.67
N VAL A 150 5.39 6.44 9.67
CA VAL A 150 6.22 6.63 8.47
C VAL A 150 7.43 5.71 8.56
N ALA A 151 7.63 4.89 7.54
CA ALA A 151 8.86 4.14 7.36
C ALA A 151 9.86 4.99 6.58
N THR A 152 11.06 5.18 7.13
CA THR A 152 12.13 5.96 6.49
C THR A 152 12.58 5.33 5.18
N THR A 153 12.53 4.01 5.09
CA THR A 153 12.79 3.23 3.89
C THR A 153 11.76 2.12 3.77
N ALA A 154 11.46 1.71 2.54
CA ALA A 154 10.77 0.45 2.29
C ALA A 154 11.21 -0.14 0.95
N THR A 155 11.07 -1.45 0.79
CA THR A 155 11.36 -2.14 -0.47
C THR A 155 10.29 -3.18 -0.72
N ILE A 156 9.73 -3.19 -1.93
CA ILE A 156 8.83 -4.23 -2.42
C ILE A 156 9.53 -4.99 -3.55
N ALA A 157 9.71 -6.31 -3.38
CA ALA A 157 10.45 -7.12 -4.34
C ALA A 157 9.85 -8.53 -4.44
N PRO A 158 9.99 -9.22 -5.59
CA PRO A 158 9.66 -10.63 -5.70
C PRO A 158 10.58 -11.46 -4.78
N GLY A 159 10.00 -12.34 -3.98
CA GLY A 159 10.75 -13.21 -3.08
C GLY A 159 10.02 -13.47 -1.76
N GLY A 160 10.65 -14.31 -0.93
CA GLY A 160 10.07 -14.81 0.32
C GLY A 160 9.23 -16.07 0.11
N ALA A 161 8.63 -16.54 1.20
CA ALA A 161 7.68 -17.65 1.20
C ALA A 161 6.61 -17.36 2.26
N VAL A 162 5.38 -17.79 1.99
CA VAL A 162 4.29 -17.82 2.96
C VAL A 162 4.10 -19.27 3.38
N ARG A 163 4.10 -19.55 4.68
CA ARG A 163 3.80 -20.86 5.24
C ARG A 163 2.27 -21.00 5.29
N THR A 164 1.75 -21.89 4.47
CA THR A 164 0.35 -22.32 4.49
C THR A 164 0.08 -23.36 5.56
#